data_AF-A0A920R0W0-F1
#
_entry.id   AF-A0A920R0W0-F1
#
_cell.length_a   1.000
_cell.length_b   1.000
_cell.length_c   1.000
_cell.angle_alpha   90.00
_cell.angle_beta   90.00
_cell.angle_gamma   90.00
#
_symmetry.space_group_name_H-M   'P 1'
#
loop_
_entity.id
_entity.type
_entity.pdbx_description
1 polymer ?
#
loop_
_entity_poly.entity_id
_entity_poly.type
_entity_poly.pdbx_seq_one_letter_code
_entity_poly.pdbx_strand_id
1 'polypeptide(L)' 'MLDLDYNEDSAADVDMNIVMTGNGEFVELQGSGEEATFSPQQLAEMLSLGETGIQNLLKIQRTALSTKI' A
#
# COMPACT_ATOMS: atom_id res chain seq x y z
N MET A 1 -3.06 -7.50 5.83
CA MET A 1 -2.84 -6.42 6.82
C MET A 1 -2.35 -5.19 6.06
N LEU A 2 -2.60 -3.97 6.53
CA LEU A 2 -2.28 -2.73 5.80
C LEU A 2 -1.47 -1.82 6.72
N ASP A 3 -0.46 -1.14 6.17
CA ASP A 3 0.40 -0.18 6.88
C ASP A 3 1.13 -0.84 8.06
N LEU A 4 2.00 -1.80 7.73
CA LEU A 4 2.68 -2.65 8.70
C LEU A 4 3.65 -1.84 9.55
N ASP A 5 3.61 -2.07 10.87
CA ASP A 5 4.69 -1.61 11.73
C ASP A 5 5.94 -2.49 11.61
N TYR A 6 7.02 -2.10 12.28
CA TYR A 6 8.29 -2.83 12.20
C TYR A 6 8.21 -4.31 12.60
N ASN A 7 7.45 -4.65 13.65
CA ASN A 7 7.36 -6.03 14.11
C ASN A 7 6.49 -6.86 13.18
N GLU A 8 5.45 -6.24 12.63
CA GLU A 8 4.57 -6.86 11.64
C GLU A 8 5.30 -7.13 10.33
N ASP A 9 6.06 -6.15 9.83
CA ASP A 9 6.88 -6.25 8.62
C ASP A 9 7.98 -7.30 8.77
N SER A 10 8.70 -7.27 9.90
CA SER A 10 9.76 -8.24 10.20
C SER A 10 9.26 -9.68 10.33
N ALA A 11 7.96 -9.89 10.51
CA ALA A 11 7.34 -11.22 10.65
C ALA A 11 6.46 -11.60 9.46
N ALA A 12 6.39 -10.76 8.41
CA ALA A 12 5.53 -11.00 7.26
C ALA A 12 6.17 -12.04 6.32
N ASP A 13 5.38 -13.04 5.92
CA ASP A 13 5.80 -14.00 4.89
C ASP A 13 6.01 -13.34 3.51
N VAL A 14 5.23 -12.26 3.28
CA VAL A 14 5.16 -11.49 2.04
C VAL A 14 4.89 -10.03 2.39
N ASP A 15 5.72 -9.12 1.88
CA ASP A 15 5.53 -7.68 1.99
C ASP A 15 5.26 -7.06 0.61
N MET A 16 4.66 -5.86 0.61
CA MET A 16 4.42 -5.12 -0.61
C MET A 16 4.41 -3.61 -0.39
N ASN A 17 5.23 -2.92 -1.16
CA ASN A 17 5.20 -1.48 -1.32
C ASN A 17 4.40 -1.11 -2.58
N ILE A 18 3.44 -0.18 -2.41
CA ILE A 18 2.54 0.27 -3.46
C ILE A 18 2.61 1.79 -3.56
N VAL A 19 2.93 2.31 -4.74
CA VAL A 19 2.93 3.75 -5.03
C VAL A 19 1.94 4.04 -6.14
N MET A 20 1.02 4.98 -5.91
CA MET A 20 -0.02 5.37 -6.86
C MET A 20 -0.14 6.89 -7.01
N THR A 21 -0.61 7.31 -8.19
CA THR A 21 -1.01 8.68 -8.44
C THR A 21 -2.38 8.98 -7.83
N GLY A 22 -2.70 10.29 -7.69
CA GLY A 22 -4.03 10.73 -7.27
C GLY A 22 -5.18 10.37 -8.23
N ASN A 23 -4.86 9.89 -9.44
CA ASN A 23 -5.83 9.46 -10.44
C ASN A 23 -6.08 7.93 -10.41
N GLY A 24 -5.45 7.21 -9.48
CA GLY A 24 -5.60 5.75 -9.36
C GLY A 24 -4.66 4.93 -10.25
N GLU A 25 -3.63 5.54 -10.83
CA GLU A 25 -2.65 4.84 -11.66
C GLU A 25 -1.44 4.41 -10.83
N PHE A 26 -0.90 3.22 -11.07
CA PHE A 26 0.31 2.74 -10.39
C PHE A 26 1.56 3.46 -10.91
N VAL A 27 2.40 3.91 -9.98
CA VAL A 27 3.74 4.42 -10.25
C VAL A 27 4.76 3.31 -10.03
N GLU A 28 4.62 2.56 -8.95
CA GLU A 28 5.52 1.47 -8.58
C GLU A 28 4.75 0.39 -7.81
N LEU A 29 5.09 -0.86 -8.10
CA LEU A 29 4.66 -2.04 -7.38
C LEU A 29 5.89 -2.89 -7.09
N GLN A 30 6.23 -3.05 -5.81
CA GLN A 30 7.30 -3.91 -5.37
C GLN A 30 6.75 -4.85 -4.30
N GLY A 31 6.64 -6.14 -4.63
CA GLY A 31 6.31 -7.18 -3.66
C GLY A 31 7.48 -8.12 -3.49
N SER A 32 7.83 -8.43 -2.24
CA SER A 32 8.83 -9.43 -1.89
C SER A 32 8.16 -10.59 -1.17
N GLY A 33 8.58 -11.80 -1.52
CA GLY A 33 8.26 -13.00 -0.76
C GLY A 33 9.46 -13.36 0.08
N GLU A 34 9.55 -12.82 1.29
CA GLU A 34 10.73 -12.95 2.16
C GLU A 34 10.99 -14.42 2.52
N GLU A 35 9.94 -15.12 2.98
CA GLU A 35 10.02 -16.55 3.32
C GLU A 35 9.04 -17.42 2.53
N ALA A 36 8.16 -16.81 1.73
CA ALA A 36 7.13 -17.51 0.98
C ALA A 36 6.87 -16.91 -0.42
N THR A 37 6.27 -17.70 -1.30
CA THR A 37 5.70 -17.19 -2.57
C THR A 37 4.24 -16.81 -2.38
N PHE A 38 3.73 -15.87 -3.17
CA PHE A 38 2.31 -15.51 -3.20
C PHE A 38 1.65 -15.84 -4.55
N SER A 39 0.36 -16.14 -4.48
CA SER A 39 -0.49 -16.39 -5.64
C SER A 39 -0.97 -15.08 -6.29
N PRO A 40 -1.43 -15.14 -7.56
CA PRO A 40 -2.09 -14.00 -8.20
C PRO A 40 -3.30 -13.46 -7.42
N GLN A 41 -4.03 -14.33 -6.72
CA GLN A 41 -5.17 -13.95 -5.88
C GLN A 41 -4.71 -13.13 -4.67
N GLN A 42 -3.68 -13.59 -3.97
CA GLN A 42 -3.09 -12.83 -2.85
C GLN A 42 -2.52 -11.49 -3.31
N LEU A 43 -1.88 -11.44 -4.48
CA LEU A 43 -1.45 -10.18 -5.09
C LEU A 43 -2.63 -9.22 -5.30
N ALA A 44 -3.73 -9.70 -5.89
CA ALA A 44 -4.92 -8.87 -6.12
C ALA A 44 -5.53 -8.35 -4.80
N GLU A 45 -5.53 -9.17 -3.75
CA GLU A 45 -6.00 -8.78 -2.42
C GLU A 45 -5.11 -7.68 -1.80
N MET A 46 -3.78 -7.83 -1.88
CA MET A 46 -2.84 -6.80 -1.41
C MET A 46 -2.99 -5.48 -2.17
N LEU A 47 -3.14 -5.54 -3.50
CA LEU A 47 -3.36 -4.36 -4.34
C LEU A 47 -4.66 -3.64 -3.98
N SER A 48 -5.75 -4.38 -3.78
CA SER A 48 -7.05 -3.79 -3.39
C SER A 48 -7.00 -3.12 -2.02
N LEU A 49 -6.28 -3.73 -1.08
CA LEU A 49 -6.08 -3.19 0.26
C LEU A 49 -5.21 -1.92 0.22
N GLY A 50 -4.10 -1.96 -0.53
CA GLY A 50 -3.20 -0.82 -0.71
C GLY A 50 -3.87 0.36 -1.39
N GLU A 51 -4.67 0.13 -2.44
CA GLU A 51 -5.46 1.17 -3.11
C GLU A 51 -6.41 1.86 -2.12
N THR A 52 -7.12 1.09 -1.30
CA THR A 52 -8.01 1.64 -0.27
C THR A 52 -7.24 2.52 0.74
N GLY A 53 -6.07 2.08 1.17
CA GLY A 53 -5.18 2.85 2.03
C GLY A 53 -4.74 4.17 1.40
N ILE A 54 -4.28 4.12 0.16
CA ILE A 54 -3.80 5.30 -0.58
C ILE A 54 -4.94 6.30 -0.81
N GLN A 55 -6.16 5.84 -1.12
CA GLN A 55 -7.32 6.74 -1.25
C GLN A 55 -7.63 7.49 0.06
N ASN A 56 -7.41 6.86 1.22
CA ASN A 56 -7.57 7.52 2.50
C ASN A 56 -6.43 8.53 2.76
N LEU A 57 -5.18 8.17 2.43
CA LEU A 57 -4.04 9.10 2.52
C LEU A 57 -4.23 10.32 1.61
N LEU A 58 -4.71 10.14 0.39
CA LEU A 58 -5.00 11.23 -0.55
C LEU A 58 -6.04 12.21 0.00
N LYS A 59 -7.08 11.72 0.70
CA LYS A 59 -8.06 12.60 1.37
C LYS A 59 -7.38 13.44 2.44
N ILE A 60 -6.57 12.83 3.29
CA ILE A 60 -5.85 13.51 4.38
C ILE A 60 -4.86 14.54 3.81
N GLN A 61 -4.10 14.18 2.78
CA GLN A 61 -3.17 15.07 2.10
C GLN A 61 -3.88 16.30 1.51
N ARG A 62 -5.03 16.12 0.86
CA ARG A 62 -5.84 17.22 0.31
C ARG A 62 -6.31 18.16 1.42
N THR A 63 -6.80 17.63 2.54
CA THR A 63 -7.20 18.43 3.71
C THR A 63 -6.04 19.22 4.31
N ALA A 64 -4.86 18.59 4.43
CA ALA A 64 -3.66 19.26 4.93
C ALA A 64 -3.22 20.40 3.99
N LEU A 65 -3.26 20.18 2.67
CA LEU A 65 -2.89 21.18 1.68
C LEU A 65 -3.92 22.32 1.55
N SER A 66 -5.21 22.06 1.76
CA SER A 66 -6.25 23.11 1.75
C SER A 66 -6.16 24.08 2.94
N THR A 67 -5.32 23.77 3.93
CA THR A 67 -5.13 24.58 5.15
C THR A 67 -3.96 25.57 5.03
N LYS A 68 -3.25 25.62 3.88
CA LYS A 68 -2.25 26.67 3.61
C LYS A 68 -2.94 27.98 3.23
N ILE A 69 -2.91 28.93 4.16
CA ILE A 69 -3.27 30.36 3.99
C ILE A 69 -2.11 31.08 3.30
#